data_AF-A0A1B6YAB5-F1
#
_entry.id   AF-A0A1B6YAB5-F1
#
_cell.length_a   1.000
_cell.length_b   1.000
_cell.length_c   1.000
_cell.angle_alpha   90.00
_cell.angle_beta   90.00
_cell.angle_gamma   90.00
#
_symmetry.space_group_name_H-M   'P 1'
#
loop_
_entity.id
_entity.type
_entity.pdbx_description
1 polymer ?
#
loop_
_entity_poly.entity_id
_entity_poly.type
_entity_poly.pdbx_seq_one_letter_code
_entity_poly.pdbx_strand_id
1 'polypeptide(L)'
;MILLLHHPVNFLIQNKDIIDVLLNILDTIILILATVLSIYGFRTWRIELKGKTKFELSKNIIATAYKIRDRINQVRNPFVSIHEFKDREKKGYETQYQERASDSFFAFTNRFNELQKQLDEWYSLKIEAEAIFGKDHRQLLDKLDEICSDLWWAIKLFHENKYHNNFDDTKHKKYENIIYGIYPGKYEKDTGLDNTNGGFQERFNKVINEIQSKFETHL
;
A
#
# COMPACT_ATOMS: atom_id res chain seq x y z
N MET A 1 -4.60 -44.50 85.91
CA MET A 1 -5.45 -43.53 85.17
C MET A 1 -4.52 -42.73 84.27
N ILE A 2 -4.86 -42.52 82.99
CA ILE A 2 -4.00 -42.05 81.88
C ILE A 2 -3.34 -43.22 81.10
N LEU A 3 -4.11 -43.93 80.28
CA LEU A 3 -3.53 -44.80 79.22
C LEU A 3 -4.47 -45.05 78.01
N LEU A 4 -5.65 -44.43 77.94
CA LEU A 4 -6.65 -44.73 76.90
C LEU A 4 -6.91 -43.60 75.89
N LEU A 5 -6.13 -42.50 75.91
CA LEU A 5 -6.33 -41.37 74.98
C LEU A 5 -5.33 -41.26 73.81
N HIS A 6 -4.36 -42.17 73.69
CA HIS A 6 -3.32 -42.08 72.63
C HIS A 6 -3.74 -42.67 71.27
N HIS A 7 -4.77 -43.52 71.22
CA HIS A 7 -5.17 -44.18 69.97
C HIS A 7 -5.95 -43.32 68.95
N PRO A 8 -6.92 -42.45 69.33
CA PRO A 8 -7.69 -41.69 68.34
C PRO A 8 -6.91 -40.54 67.70
N VAL A 9 -5.89 -40.00 68.40
CA VAL A 9 -5.09 -38.87 67.92
C VAL A 9 -4.14 -39.29 66.79
N ASN A 10 -3.48 -40.45 66.90
CA ASN A 10 -2.61 -40.96 65.84
C ASN A 10 -3.36 -41.31 64.55
N PHE A 11 -4.60 -41.78 64.65
CA PHE A 11 -5.43 -42.07 63.47
C PHE A 11 -5.83 -40.80 62.71
N LEU A 12 -6.16 -39.71 63.43
CA LEU A 12 -6.49 -38.41 62.82
C LEU A 12 -5.27 -37.74 62.18
N ILE A 13 -4.09 -37.90 62.76
CA ILE A 13 -2.82 -37.37 62.21
C ILE A 13 -2.46 -38.14 60.94
N GLN A 14 -2.49 -39.48 60.98
CA GLN A 14 -2.15 -40.31 59.82
C GLN A 14 -3.05 -40.07 58.61
N ASN A 15 -4.35 -39.82 58.81
CA ASN A 15 -5.28 -39.49 57.73
C ASN A 15 -5.05 -38.09 57.14
N LYS A 16 -4.60 -37.11 57.95
CA LYS A 16 -4.28 -35.76 57.47
C LYS A 16 -3.06 -35.77 56.56
N ASP A 17 -2.01 -36.49 56.93
CA ASP A 17 -0.79 -36.58 56.12
C ASP A 17 -1.07 -37.15 54.72
N ILE A 18 -1.95 -38.17 54.64
CA ILE A 18 -2.37 -38.76 53.36
C ILE A 18 -3.15 -37.73 52.52
N ILE A 19 -4.06 -36.98 53.14
CA ILE A 19 -4.84 -35.93 52.46
C ILE A 19 -3.91 -34.82 51.94
N ASP A 20 -2.95 -34.38 52.74
CA ASP A 20 -2.01 -33.33 52.35
C ASP A 20 -1.12 -33.76 51.18
N VAL A 21 -0.67 -35.03 51.15
CA VAL A 21 0.05 -35.59 50.01
C VAL A 21 -0.80 -35.60 48.74
N LEU A 22 -2.08 -35.99 48.84
CA LEU A 22 -2.99 -35.99 47.69
C LEU A 22 -3.25 -34.58 47.16
N LEU A 23 -3.44 -33.60 48.06
CA LEU A 23 -3.63 -32.20 47.68
C LEU A 23 -2.38 -31.64 46.98
N ASN A 24 -1.18 -31.93 47.49
CA ASN A 24 0.06 -31.51 46.85
C ASN A 24 0.24 -32.11 45.44
N ILE A 25 -0.13 -33.38 45.25
CA ILE A 25 -0.11 -34.02 43.92
C ILE A 25 -1.09 -33.31 42.98
N LEU A 26 -2.30 -33.01 43.45
CA LEU A 26 -3.31 -32.31 42.67
C LEU A 26 -2.84 -30.91 42.26
N ASP A 27 -2.30 -30.13 43.20
CA ASP A 27 -1.77 -28.79 42.94
C ASP A 27 -0.62 -28.84 41.93
N THR A 28 0.25 -29.85 42.02
CA THR A 28 1.32 -30.07 41.06
C THR A 28 0.77 -30.34 39.66
N ILE A 29 -0.27 -31.18 39.53
CA ILE A 29 -0.92 -31.47 38.24
C ILE A 29 -1.55 -30.20 37.67
N ILE A 30 -2.26 -29.42 38.50
CA ILE A 30 -2.87 -28.16 38.08
C ILE A 30 -1.80 -27.18 37.59
N LEU A 31 -0.68 -27.06 38.29
CA LEU A 31 0.43 -26.19 37.90
C LEU A 31 1.04 -26.61 36.56
N ILE A 32 1.22 -27.92 36.34
CA ILE A 32 1.70 -28.46 35.06
C ILE A 32 0.72 -28.12 33.93
N LEU A 33 -0.59 -28.35 34.14
CA LEU A 33 -1.62 -28.05 33.14
C LEU A 33 -1.69 -26.56 32.82
N ALA A 34 -1.68 -25.70 33.84
CA ALA A 34 -1.69 -24.25 33.67
C ALA A 34 -0.45 -23.77 32.90
N THR A 35 0.72 -24.36 33.17
CA THR A 35 1.97 -24.04 32.47
C THR A 35 1.89 -24.43 30.98
N VAL A 36 1.40 -25.64 30.69
CA VAL A 36 1.23 -26.11 29.31
C VAL A 36 0.25 -25.23 28.54
N LEU A 37 -0.93 -24.95 29.12
CA LEU A 37 -1.93 -24.06 28.50
C LEU A 37 -1.38 -22.66 28.26
N SER A 38 -0.59 -22.11 29.18
CA SER A 38 0.04 -20.80 29.02
C SER A 38 1.02 -20.78 27.84
N ILE A 39 1.82 -21.83 27.66
CA ILE A 39 2.76 -21.94 26.54
C ILE A 39 2.01 -22.03 25.20
N TYR A 40 0.95 -22.84 25.14
CA TYR A 40 0.13 -22.95 23.92
C TYR A 40 -0.59 -21.63 23.60
N GLY A 41 -1.20 -20.99 24.60
CA GLY A 41 -1.86 -19.70 24.45
C GLY A 41 -0.90 -18.64 23.90
N PHE A 42 0.32 -18.58 24.43
CA PHE A 42 1.33 -17.62 23.96
C PHE A 42 1.78 -17.88 22.51
N ARG A 43 1.91 -19.16 22.11
CA ARG A 43 2.24 -19.52 20.73
C ARG A 43 1.12 -19.14 19.76
N THR A 44 -0.12 -19.48 20.08
CA THR A 44 -1.30 -19.13 19.28
C THR A 44 -1.42 -17.62 19.15
N TRP A 45 -1.30 -16.88 20.25
CA TRP A 45 -1.36 -15.43 20.25
C TRP A 45 -0.30 -14.79 19.36
N ARG A 46 0.93 -15.31 19.36
CA ARG A 46 1.99 -14.83 18.45
C ARG A 46 1.65 -15.07 16.98
N ILE A 47 1.02 -16.20 16.65
CA ILE A 47 0.60 -16.51 15.27
C ILE A 47 -0.53 -15.57 14.84
N GLU A 48 -1.53 -15.38 15.71
CA GLU A 48 -2.66 -14.48 15.48
C GLU A 48 -2.20 -13.04 15.28
N LEU A 49 -1.28 -12.54 16.11
CA LEU A 49 -0.72 -11.19 15.96
C LEU A 49 -0.03 -11.02 14.62
N LYS A 50 0.80 -11.99 14.20
CA LYS A 50 1.45 -11.96 12.89
C LYS A 50 0.44 -11.99 11.74
N GLY A 51 -0.60 -12.83 11.85
CA GLY A 51 -1.68 -12.90 10.87
C GLY A 51 -2.42 -11.57 10.75
N LYS A 52 -2.80 -10.98 11.88
CA LYS A 52 -3.47 -9.68 11.94
C LYS A 52 -2.64 -8.56 11.33
N THR A 53 -1.33 -8.50 11.63
CA THR A 53 -0.44 -7.50 11.03
C THR A 53 -0.37 -7.65 9.51
N LYS A 54 -0.24 -8.88 8.99
CA LYS A 54 -0.23 -9.15 7.55
C LYS A 54 -1.55 -8.76 6.88
N PHE A 55 -2.68 -9.11 7.51
CA PHE A 55 -4.01 -8.77 7.02
C PHE A 55 -4.21 -7.25 6.91
N GLU A 56 -3.95 -6.52 8.00
CA GLU A 56 -4.14 -5.06 8.04
C GLU A 56 -3.24 -4.34 7.03
N LEU A 57 -1.97 -4.74 6.94
CA LEU A 57 -1.05 -4.16 5.97
C LEU A 57 -1.50 -4.43 4.52
N SER A 58 -1.94 -5.65 4.22
CA SER A 58 -2.42 -6.02 2.87
C SER A 58 -3.66 -5.20 2.47
N LYS A 59 -4.62 -5.07 3.39
CA LYS A 59 -5.81 -4.23 3.20
C LYS A 59 -5.43 -2.78 2.92
N ASN A 60 -4.50 -2.22 3.69
CA ASN A 60 -4.05 -0.83 3.52
C ASN A 60 -3.31 -0.62 2.20
N ILE A 61 -2.46 -1.57 1.79
CA ILE A 61 -1.78 -1.53 0.49
C ILE A 61 -2.78 -1.51 -0.66
N ILE A 62 -3.75 -2.43 -0.67
CA ILE A 62 -4.76 -2.50 -1.73
C ILE A 62 -5.60 -1.20 -1.77
N ALA A 63 -6.04 -0.73 -0.60
CA ALA A 63 -6.82 0.50 -0.50
C ALA A 63 -6.04 1.72 -1.01
N THR A 64 -4.77 1.86 -0.64
CA THR A 64 -3.93 2.98 -1.08
C THR A 64 -3.56 2.88 -2.56
N ALA A 65 -3.35 1.67 -3.10
CA ALA A 65 -3.18 1.48 -4.54
C ALA A 65 -4.41 1.95 -5.34
N TYR A 66 -5.63 1.69 -4.85
CA TYR A 66 -6.86 2.22 -5.46
C TYR A 66 -7.00 3.74 -5.31
N LYS A 67 -6.62 4.31 -4.17
CA LYS A 67 -6.58 5.78 -4.02
C LYS A 67 -5.63 6.40 -5.05
N ILE A 68 -4.44 5.85 -5.21
CA ILE A 68 -3.46 6.28 -6.23
C ILE A 68 -4.08 6.17 -7.62
N ARG A 69 -4.79 5.07 -7.93
CA ARG A 69 -5.46 4.90 -9.21
C ARG A 69 -6.47 6.00 -9.50
N ASP A 70 -7.32 6.29 -8.54
CA ASP A 70 -8.35 7.31 -8.71
C ASP A 70 -7.72 8.71 -8.83
N ARG A 71 -6.62 8.96 -8.11
CA ARG A 71 -5.84 10.20 -8.22
C ARG A 71 -5.13 10.34 -9.56
N ILE A 72 -4.53 9.28 -10.10
CA ILE A 72 -3.95 9.28 -11.45
C ILE A 72 -5.03 9.66 -12.46
N ASN A 73 -6.23 9.10 -12.36
CA ASN A 73 -7.34 9.45 -13.25
C ASN A 73 -7.76 10.92 -13.12
N GLN A 74 -7.72 11.49 -11.91
CA GLN A 74 -7.99 12.93 -11.70
C GLN A 74 -6.90 13.82 -12.31
N VAL A 75 -5.62 13.47 -12.12
CA VAL A 75 -4.50 14.20 -12.74
C VAL A 75 -4.69 14.24 -14.25
N ARG A 76 -5.04 13.10 -14.83
CA ARG A 76 -5.19 12.86 -16.28
C ARG A 76 -6.44 13.50 -16.91
N ASN A 77 -7.27 14.19 -16.13
CA ASN A 77 -8.48 14.82 -16.65
C ASN A 77 -8.12 15.95 -17.66
N PRO A 78 -8.60 15.91 -18.91
CA PRO A 78 -8.30 16.94 -19.90
C PRO A 78 -8.90 18.31 -19.59
N PHE A 79 -9.98 18.37 -18.81
CA PHE A 79 -10.61 19.62 -18.45
C PHE A 79 -9.75 20.37 -17.42
N VAL A 80 -9.33 21.59 -17.73
CA VAL A 80 -8.58 22.48 -16.81
C VAL A 80 -9.41 23.73 -16.53
N SER A 81 -9.70 23.98 -15.25
CA SER A 81 -10.40 25.18 -14.79
C SER A 81 -9.43 26.33 -14.54
N ILE A 82 -9.87 27.57 -14.79
CA ILE A 82 -9.09 28.79 -14.51
C ILE A 82 -8.65 28.87 -13.04
N HIS A 83 -9.45 28.32 -12.13
CA HIS A 83 -9.15 28.31 -10.71
C HIS A 83 -7.92 27.48 -10.34
N GLU A 84 -7.48 26.57 -11.22
CA GLU A 84 -6.35 25.67 -10.96
C GLU A 84 -4.99 26.32 -11.22
N PHE A 85 -4.98 27.44 -11.95
CA PHE A 85 -3.77 28.20 -12.27
C PHE A 85 -3.87 29.69 -11.95
N LYS A 86 -4.92 30.10 -11.22
CA LYS A 86 -5.13 31.48 -10.78
C LYS A 86 -3.95 32.04 -9.96
N ASP A 87 -3.26 31.17 -9.21
CA ASP A 87 -2.18 31.52 -8.30
C ASP A 87 -0.81 31.52 -9.01
N ARG A 88 -0.77 31.24 -10.34
CA ARG A 88 0.49 31.28 -11.10
C ARG A 88 0.94 32.72 -11.31
N GLU A 89 2.17 33.00 -10.92
CA GLU A 89 2.84 34.24 -11.31
C GLU A 89 3.17 34.24 -12.80
N LYS A 90 2.61 35.19 -13.54
CA LYS A 90 2.85 35.36 -14.97
C LYS A 90 4.16 36.10 -15.20
N LYS A 91 4.94 35.64 -16.18
CA LYS A 91 6.16 36.33 -16.58
C LYS A 91 5.79 37.38 -17.65
N GLY A 92 6.18 38.64 -17.44
CA GLY A 92 5.80 39.76 -18.33
C GLY A 92 6.31 39.67 -19.77
N TYR A 93 7.14 38.68 -20.10
CA TYR A 93 7.69 38.42 -21.44
C TYR A 93 7.11 37.16 -22.10
N GLU A 94 6.14 36.48 -21.48
CA GLU A 94 5.47 35.33 -22.10
C GLU A 94 4.60 35.77 -23.28
N THR A 95 4.74 35.08 -24.42
CA THR A 95 3.73 35.16 -25.48
C THR A 95 2.42 34.53 -24.99
N GLN A 96 1.27 34.88 -25.59
CA GLN A 96 -0.02 34.27 -25.25
C GLN A 96 0.01 32.73 -25.35
N TYR A 97 0.80 32.19 -26.28
CA TYR A 97 0.97 30.76 -26.45
C TYR A 97 1.77 30.12 -25.31
N GLN A 98 2.89 30.74 -24.92
CA GLN A 98 3.70 30.31 -23.76
C GLN A 98 2.91 30.41 -22.46
N GLU A 99 2.14 31.49 -22.29
CA GLU A 99 1.27 31.70 -21.13
C GLU A 99 0.29 30.53 -20.96
N ARG A 100 -0.39 30.10 -22.04
CA ARG A 100 -1.32 28.96 -22.00
C ARG A 100 -0.62 27.64 -21.65
N ALA A 101 0.59 27.43 -22.17
CA ALA A 101 1.38 26.23 -21.85
C ALA A 101 1.80 26.21 -20.36
N SER A 102 2.27 27.35 -19.84
CA SER A 102 2.64 27.55 -18.44
C SER A 102 1.43 27.40 -17.50
N ASP A 103 0.27 27.98 -17.86
CA ASP A 103 -0.98 27.89 -17.09
C ASP A 103 -1.45 26.42 -16.97
N SER A 104 -1.49 25.71 -18.10
CA SER A 104 -1.84 24.28 -18.12
C SER A 104 -0.85 23.46 -17.29
N PHE A 105 0.46 23.68 -17.45
CA PHE A 105 1.48 22.96 -16.69
C PHE A 105 1.34 23.17 -15.18
N PHE A 106 1.05 24.40 -14.76
CA PHE A 106 0.82 24.72 -13.35
C PHE A 106 -0.40 23.99 -12.79
N ALA A 107 -1.51 23.94 -13.53
CA ALA A 107 -2.69 23.19 -13.13
C ALA A 107 -2.38 21.68 -12.95
N PHE A 108 -1.70 21.07 -13.92
CA PHE A 108 -1.29 19.66 -13.81
C PHE A 108 -0.32 19.41 -12.67
N THR A 109 0.59 20.34 -12.41
CA THR A 109 1.51 20.28 -11.27
C THR A 109 0.76 20.30 -9.95
N ASN A 110 -0.25 21.16 -9.79
CA ASN A 110 -1.08 21.20 -8.60
C ASN A 110 -1.83 19.88 -8.38
N ARG A 111 -2.39 19.30 -9.43
CA ARG A 111 -3.03 17.97 -9.35
C ARG A 111 -2.05 16.88 -8.96
N PHE A 112 -0.85 16.90 -9.54
CA PHE A 112 0.18 15.92 -9.25
C PHE A 112 0.72 16.07 -7.81
N ASN A 113 0.79 17.30 -7.28
CA ASN A 113 1.13 17.54 -5.88
C ASN A 113 0.13 16.89 -4.92
N GLU A 114 -1.16 16.85 -5.26
CA GLU A 114 -2.13 16.10 -4.47
C GLU A 114 -1.86 14.60 -4.53
N LEU A 115 -1.53 14.04 -5.71
CA LEU A 115 -1.10 12.65 -5.88
C LEU A 115 0.16 12.32 -5.07
N GLN A 116 1.13 13.25 -5.03
CA GLN A 116 2.38 13.09 -4.29
C GLN A 116 2.12 12.83 -2.80
N LYS A 117 1.10 13.47 -2.20
CA LYS A 117 0.73 13.21 -0.80
C LYS A 117 0.30 11.75 -0.57
N GLN A 118 -0.35 11.10 -1.54
CA GLN A 118 -0.66 9.67 -1.43
C GLN A 118 0.56 8.79 -1.68
N LEU A 119 1.52 9.24 -2.51
CA LEU A 119 2.79 8.53 -2.70
C LEU A 119 3.66 8.54 -1.44
N ASP A 120 3.55 9.57 -0.60
CA ASP A 120 4.25 9.61 0.69
C ASP A 120 3.69 8.54 1.67
N GLU A 121 2.36 8.37 1.72
CA GLU A 121 1.72 7.27 2.47
C GLU A 121 2.12 5.91 1.88
N TRP A 122 2.11 5.79 0.56
CA TRP A 122 2.51 4.59 -0.16
C TRP A 122 3.94 4.15 0.14
N TYR A 123 4.87 5.09 0.21
CA TYR A 123 6.27 4.80 0.53
C TYR A 123 6.43 4.12 1.89
N SER A 124 5.67 4.58 2.90
CA SER A 124 5.66 3.98 4.24
C SER A 124 5.16 2.54 4.18
N LEU A 125 4.06 2.29 3.47
CA LEU A 125 3.49 0.95 3.27
C LEU A 125 4.46 0.01 2.55
N LYS A 126 5.24 0.50 1.57
CA LYS A 126 6.25 -0.32 0.88
C LYS A 126 7.37 -0.78 1.80
N ILE A 127 7.85 0.08 2.69
CA ILE A 127 8.88 -0.26 3.67
C ILE A 127 8.35 -1.35 4.62
N GLU A 128 7.14 -1.17 5.13
CA GLU A 128 6.50 -2.17 5.98
C GLU A 128 6.27 -3.48 5.24
N ALA A 129 5.87 -3.42 3.97
CA ALA A 129 5.67 -4.59 3.12
C ALA A 129 6.98 -5.36 2.93
N GLU A 130 8.10 -4.68 2.72
CA GLU A 130 9.40 -5.34 2.64
C GLU A 130 9.78 -6.02 3.95
N ALA A 131 9.54 -5.36 5.09
CA ALA A 131 9.86 -5.90 6.40
C ALA A 131 9.03 -7.16 6.74
N ILE A 132 7.76 -7.21 6.31
CA ILE A 132 6.83 -8.28 6.69
C ILE A 132 6.76 -9.41 5.64
N PHE A 133 6.83 -9.07 4.36
CA PHE A 133 6.63 -10.01 3.25
C PHE A 133 7.89 -10.23 2.38
N GLY A 134 8.91 -9.38 2.53
CA GLY A 134 10.18 -9.48 1.80
C GLY A 134 10.23 -8.65 0.51
N LYS A 135 11.39 -8.69 -0.15
CA LYS A 135 11.76 -7.81 -1.29
C LYS A 135 10.86 -7.97 -2.51
N ASP A 136 10.39 -9.18 -2.80
CA ASP A 136 9.55 -9.45 -3.97
C ASP A 136 8.24 -8.63 -3.94
N HIS A 137 7.67 -8.42 -2.75
CA HIS A 137 6.48 -7.61 -2.57
C HIS A 137 6.79 -6.13 -2.81
N ARG A 138 7.90 -5.64 -2.27
CA ARG A 138 8.35 -4.26 -2.53
C ARG A 138 8.58 -4.00 -4.02
N GLN A 139 9.25 -4.91 -4.72
CA GLN A 139 9.48 -4.78 -6.17
C GLN A 139 8.18 -4.70 -6.98
N LEU A 140 7.15 -5.46 -6.60
CA LEU A 140 5.83 -5.34 -7.21
C LEU A 140 5.21 -3.95 -6.98
N LEU A 141 5.34 -3.42 -5.75
CA LEU A 141 4.81 -2.10 -5.40
C LEU A 141 5.58 -0.95 -6.09
N ASP A 142 6.89 -1.11 -6.27
CA ASP A 142 7.74 -0.13 -6.97
C ASP A 142 7.30 0.08 -8.44
N LYS A 143 6.69 -0.94 -9.08
CA LYS A 143 6.11 -0.79 -10.43
C LYS A 143 5.02 0.29 -10.50
N LEU A 144 4.30 0.54 -9.41
CA LEU A 144 3.30 1.61 -9.38
C LEU A 144 3.96 3.00 -9.35
N ASP A 145 5.11 3.13 -8.70
CA ASP A 145 5.87 4.39 -8.69
C ASP A 145 6.48 4.71 -10.06
N GLU A 146 6.92 3.68 -10.80
CA GLU A 146 7.35 3.83 -12.18
C GLU A 146 6.25 4.44 -13.04
N ILE A 147 5.00 4.00 -12.86
CA ILE A 147 3.85 4.54 -13.60
C ILE A 147 3.56 6.00 -13.21
N CYS A 148 3.62 6.33 -11.93
CA CYS A 148 3.49 7.72 -11.48
C CYS A 148 4.59 8.62 -12.06
N SER A 149 5.82 8.09 -12.11
CA SER A 149 6.97 8.78 -12.69
C SER A 149 6.83 8.98 -14.20
N ASP A 150 6.38 7.95 -14.92
CA ASP A 150 6.09 8.02 -16.36
C ASP A 150 5.05 9.11 -16.65
N LEU A 151 3.99 9.19 -15.84
CA LEU A 151 2.97 10.24 -15.96
C LEU A 151 3.55 11.64 -15.71
N TRP A 152 4.37 11.80 -14.67
CA TRP A 152 5.00 13.09 -14.37
C TRP A 152 5.90 13.57 -15.52
N TRP A 153 6.74 12.67 -16.03
CA TRP A 153 7.61 12.98 -17.17
C TRP A 153 6.80 13.32 -18.42
N ALA A 154 5.71 12.61 -18.69
CA ALA A 154 4.82 12.93 -19.79
C ALA A 154 4.22 14.34 -19.62
N ILE A 155 3.69 14.68 -18.45
CA ILE A 155 3.16 16.02 -18.14
C ILE A 155 4.23 17.09 -18.40
N LYS A 156 5.42 16.92 -17.84
CA LYS A 156 6.50 17.90 -17.96
C LYS A 156 6.92 18.09 -19.42
N LEU A 157 7.25 17.01 -20.12
CA LEU A 157 7.77 17.07 -21.49
C LEU A 157 6.72 17.53 -22.50
N PHE A 158 5.45 17.15 -22.32
CA PHE A 158 4.35 17.64 -23.14
C PHE A 158 4.22 19.16 -23.06
N HIS A 159 4.22 19.71 -21.84
CA HIS A 159 4.07 21.15 -21.65
C HIS A 159 5.33 21.93 -22.02
N GLU A 160 6.52 21.37 -21.83
CA GLU A 160 7.78 21.95 -22.30
C GLU A 160 7.82 22.05 -23.83
N ASN A 161 7.40 20.99 -24.53
CA ASN A 161 7.26 21.02 -25.99
C ASN A 161 6.23 22.06 -26.43
N LYS A 162 5.08 22.15 -25.73
CA LYS A 162 4.10 23.23 -25.95
C LYS A 162 4.64 24.61 -25.62
N TYR A 163 5.58 24.76 -24.69
CA TYR A 163 6.13 26.07 -24.37
C TYR A 163 7.06 26.57 -25.49
N HIS A 164 7.86 25.66 -26.05
CA HIS A 164 8.84 25.97 -27.10
C HIS A 164 8.30 25.91 -28.52
N ASN A 165 7.01 25.60 -28.71
CA ASN A 165 6.42 25.35 -30.03
C ASN A 165 7.17 24.25 -30.81
N ASN A 166 7.77 23.30 -30.08
CA ASN A 166 8.59 22.23 -30.64
C ASN A 166 7.77 20.95 -30.72
N PHE A 167 6.99 20.84 -31.79
CA PHE A 167 6.13 19.69 -32.06
C PHE A 167 6.86 18.64 -32.89
N ASP A 168 7.76 17.89 -32.27
CA ASP A 168 8.05 16.54 -32.78
C ASP A 168 6.76 15.73 -32.63
N ASP A 169 6.03 15.60 -33.75
CA ASP A 169 4.67 15.05 -33.82
C ASP A 169 4.57 13.68 -33.12
N THR A 170 5.63 12.87 -33.18
CA THR A 170 5.65 11.53 -32.59
C THR A 170 5.76 11.60 -31.05
N LYS A 171 6.72 12.36 -30.53
CA LYS A 171 6.94 12.46 -29.08
C LYS A 171 5.82 13.23 -28.39
N HIS A 172 5.33 14.30 -29.03
CA HIS A 172 4.24 15.11 -28.51
C HIS A 172 2.98 14.27 -28.32
N LYS A 173 2.58 13.50 -29.35
CA LYS A 173 1.42 12.59 -29.30
C LYS A 173 1.59 11.49 -28.25
N LYS A 174 2.80 10.93 -28.09
CA LYS A 174 3.08 9.93 -27.06
C LYS A 174 2.75 10.47 -25.65
N TYR A 175 3.27 11.64 -25.30
CA TYR A 175 3.03 12.22 -23.98
C TYR A 175 1.58 12.67 -23.80
N GLU A 176 0.96 13.22 -24.84
CA GLU A 176 -0.46 13.56 -24.86
C GLU A 176 -1.34 12.33 -24.55
N ASN A 177 -1.02 11.18 -25.15
CA ASN A 177 -1.72 9.92 -24.92
C ASN A 177 -1.55 9.38 -23.50
N ILE A 178 -0.36 9.52 -22.90
CA ILE A 178 -0.12 9.16 -21.50
C ILE A 178 -0.98 10.05 -20.59
N ILE A 179 -0.96 11.37 -20.81
CA ILE A 179 -1.68 12.34 -19.99
C ILE A 179 -3.18 12.15 -20.11
N TYR A 180 -3.76 12.22 -21.30
CA TYR A 180 -5.21 12.31 -21.44
C TYR A 180 -5.90 10.99 -21.78
N GLY A 181 -5.16 9.97 -22.21
CA GLY A 181 -5.76 8.70 -22.62
C GLY A 181 -6.75 8.82 -23.79
N ILE A 182 -6.63 9.86 -24.64
CA ILE A 182 -7.63 10.20 -25.67
C ILE A 182 -7.60 9.22 -26.87
N TYR A 183 -6.54 8.43 -27.06
CA TYR A 183 -6.43 7.51 -28.20
C TYR A 183 -5.98 6.08 -27.86
N PRO A 184 -6.78 5.28 -27.14
CA PRO A 184 -6.58 3.84 -27.10
C PRO A 184 -7.06 3.24 -28.43
N GLY A 185 -6.14 2.99 -29.38
CA GLY A 185 -6.38 1.98 -30.44
C GLY A 185 -6.81 2.44 -31.83
N LYS A 186 -6.45 3.64 -32.32
CA LYS A 186 -6.77 4.03 -33.73
C LYS A 186 -5.61 4.06 -34.73
N TYR A 187 -4.37 3.81 -34.31
CA TYR A 187 -3.19 3.96 -35.19
C TYR A 187 -2.24 2.76 -35.14
N GLU A 188 -2.77 1.55 -35.00
CA GLU A 188 -1.93 0.33 -34.95
C GLU A 188 -1.48 -0.14 -36.35
N LYS A 189 -2.14 0.27 -37.44
CA LYS A 189 -2.02 -0.45 -38.72
C LYS A 189 -1.10 0.11 -39.81
N ASP A 190 -0.82 1.42 -39.89
CA ASP A 190 -0.23 1.95 -41.13
C ASP A 190 1.15 2.64 -41.02
N THR A 191 1.73 2.85 -39.83
CA THR A 191 3.00 3.61 -39.73
C THR A 191 4.19 2.86 -39.14
N GLY A 192 4.02 1.64 -38.61
CA GLY A 192 5.10 0.92 -37.92
C GLY A 192 5.65 1.64 -36.67
N LEU A 193 4.95 2.68 -36.19
CA LEU A 193 5.27 3.45 -34.99
C LEU A 193 4.25 3.09 -33.90
N ASP A 194 4.75 2.86 -32.68
CA ASP A 194 3.93 2.58 -31.49
C ASP A 194 3.16 3.85 -31.07
N ASN A 195 2.00 4.02 -31.67
CA ASN A 195 1.09 5.16 -31.48
C ASN A 195 0.12 4.93 -30.32
N THR A 196 0.40 3.96 -29.46
CA THR A 196 -0.35 3.74 -28.22
C THR A 196 0.05 4.80 -27.19
N ASN A 197 -0.60 4.85 -26.04
CA ASN A 197 -0.02 5.53 -24.86
C ASN A 197 1.24 4.79 -24.33
N GLY A 198 2.00 4.10 -25.19
CA GLY A 198 3.06 3.17 -24.85
C GLY A 198 2.59 2.00 -23.99
N GLY A 199 1.32 1.59 -24.13
CA GLY A 199 0.66 0.64 -23.23
C GLY A 199 0.50 1.13 -21.78
N PHE A 200 0.60 2.44 -21.51
CA PHE A 200 0.54 3.00 -20.14
C PHE A 200 -0.70 2.51 -19.38
N GLN A 201 -1.89 2.64 -19.96
CA GLN A 201 -3.13 2.24 -19.27
C GLN A 201 -3.16 0.73 -19.02
N GLU A 202 -2.67 -0.07 -19.96
CA GLU A 202 -2.63 -1.53 -19.83
C GLU A 202 -1.64 -1.95 -18.74
N ARG A 203 -0.40 -1.42 -18.79
CA ARG A 203 0.60 -1.58 -17.72
C ARG A 203 0.04 -1.17 -16.37
N PHE A 204 -0.67 -0.05 -16.33
CA PHE A 204 -1.26 0.48 -15.11
C PHE A 204 -2.34 -0.42 -14.54
N ASN A 205 -3.31 -0.83 -15.35
CA ASN A 205 -4.34 -1.79 -14.94
C ASN A 205 -3.71 -3.12 -14.51
N LYS A 206 -2.70 -3.60 -15.25
CA LYS A 206 -1.98 -4.83 -14.93
C LYS A 206 -1.29 -4.75 -13.57
N VAL A 207 -0.54 -3.67 -13.29
CA VAL A 207 0.14 -3.47 -12.00
C VAL A 207 -0.85 -3.42 -10.85
N ILE A 208 -1.97 -2.70 -11.00
CA ILE A 208 -3.02 -2.64 -9.97
C ILE A 208 -3.60 -4.04 -9.70
N ASN A 209 -3.90 -4.81 -10.75
CA ASN A 209 -4.42 -6.16 -10.62
C ASN A 209 -3.39 -7.14 -10.02
N GLU A 210 -2.11 -7.02 -10.38
CA GLU A 210 -1.03 -7.81 -9.79
C GLU A 210 -0.88 -7.52 -8.29
N ILE A 211 -0.93 -6.24 -7.88
CA ILE A 211 -0.92 -5.83 -6.47
C ILE A 211 -2.12 -6.42 -5.75
N GLN A 212 -3.33 -6.23 -6.28
CA GLN A 212 -4.56 -6.78 -5.69
C GLN A 212 -4.44 -8.30 -5.51
N SER A 213 -4.17 -9.04 -6.59
CA SER A 213 -4.09 -10.50 -6.56
C SER A 213 -3.02 -11.00 -5.59
N LYS A 214 -1.87 -10.32 -5.52
CA LYS A 214 -0.78 -10.73 -4.62
C LYS A 214 -1.19 -10.57 -3.14
N PHE A 215 -1.76 -9.43 -2.78
CA PHE A 215 -2.08 -9.10 -1.39
C PHE A 215 -3.43 -9.68 -0.92
N GLU A 216 -4.35 -10.01 -1.82
CA GLU A 216 -5.56 -10.76 -1.50
C GLU A 216 -5.26 -12.15 -0.94
N THR A 217 -4.11 -12.75 -1.25
CA THR A 217 -3.69 -14.03 -0.64
C THR A 217 -3.40 -13.93 0.87
N HIS A 218 -3.39 -12.71 1.41
CA HIS A 218 -3.14 -12.41 2.82
C HIS A 218 -4.36 -11.79 3.52
N LEU A 219 -5.47 -11.63 2.80
CA LEU A 219 -6.78 -11.25 3.35
C LEU A 219 -7.52 -12.51 3.83
#